data_AF-A0A960BHV3-F1
#
_entry.id   AF-A0A960BHV3-F1
#
_cell.length_a   1.000
_cell.length_b   1.000
_cell.length_c   1.000
_cell.angle_alpha   90.00
_cell.angle_beta   90.00
_cell.angle_gamma   90.00
#
_symmetry.space_group_name_H-M   'P 1'
#
loop_
_entity.id
_entity.type
_entity.pdbx_description
1 polymer ?
#
loop_
_entity_poly.entity_id
_entity_poly.type
_entity_poly.pdbx_seq_one_letter_code
_entity_poly.pdbx_strand_id
1 'polypeptide(L)'
;MTEIDHNLEQRPRSERFHTANSDHVSQLRLHMIAVLRMRWHAPTRTCVARRTEEGLSKREIMRCLKRYIARETFHAIREDLSTTTP
;
A
#
# COMPACT_ATOMS: atom_id res chain seq x y z
N MET A 1 -28.60 32.36 -14.96
CA MET A 1 -27.78 31.50 -15.83
C MET A 1 -26.47 31.17 -15.13
N THR A 2 -26.30 30.09 -14.38
CA THR A 2 -27.21 29.07 -13.81
C THR A 2 -26.33 28.25 -12.87
N GLU A 3 -26.66 28.23 -11.58
CA GLU A 3 -26.75 27.00 -10.74
C GLU A 3 -25.57 26.04 -10.56
N ILE A 4 -24.29 26.45 -10.60
CA ILE A 4 -23.18 25.51 -10.31
C ILE A 4 -22.52 25.71 -8.94
N ASP A 5 -22.52 26.92 -8.38
CA ASP A 5 -21.67 27.22 -7.20
C ASP A 5 -22.33 26.99 -5.84
N HIS A 6 -23.59 26.54 -5.76
CA HIS A 6 -24.30 26.38 -4.48
C HIS A 6 -24.43 24.92 -3.98
N ASN A 7 -23.82 23.94 -4.66
CA ASN A 7 -23.97 22.51 -4.34
C ASN A 7 -22.66 21.79 -3.99
N LEU A 8 -21.60 22.52 -3.59
CA LEU A 8 -20.40 21.89 -3.03
C LEU A 8 -20.42 21.77 -1.50
N GLU A 9 -21.26 22.55 -0.81
CA GLU A 9 -21.31 22.59 0.66
C GLU A 9 -22.26 21.55 1.29
N GLN A 10 -23.05 20.83 0.48
CA GLN A 10 -24.12 19.93 0.95
C GLN A 10 -23.75 18.43 0.91
N ARG A 11 -22.48 18.08 0.68
CA ARG A 11 -22.04 16.67 0.75
C ARG A 11 -21.85 16.26 2.22
N PRO A 12 -22.63 15.33 2.78
CA PRO A 12 -22.50 14.94 4.17
C PRO A 12 -21.11 14.33 4.43
N ARG A 13 -20.51 14.73 5.55
CA ARG A 13 -19.15 14.32 6.00
C ARG A 13 -18.98 12.79 6.13
N SER A 14 -20.06 12.02 6.07
CA SER A 14 -20.11 10.56 6.21
C SER A 14 -19.57 9.76 5.02
N GLU A 15 -19.39 10.37 3.83
CA GLU A 15 -18.88 9.66 2.65
C GLU A 15 -17.35 9.56 2.58
N ARG A 16 -16.60 10.27 3.44
CA ARG A 16 -15.11 10.27 3.41
C ARG A 16 -14.43 9.35 4.43
N PHE A 17 -15.16 8.45 5.08
CA PHE A 17 -14.62 7.64 6.18
C PHE A 17 -14.71 6.12 5.99
N HIS A 18 -15.06 5.62 4.80
CA HIS A 18 -15.21 4.18 4.57
C HIS A 18 -13.99 3.47 3.95
N THR A 19 -12.82 4.12 3.84
CA THR A 19 -11.59 3.47 3.35
C THR A 19 -10.42 3.53 4.35
N ALA A 20 -10.69 3.82 5.62
CA ALA A 20 -9.62 3.96 6.64
C ALA A 20 -9.63 2.87 7.72
N ASN A 21 -10.76 2.21 7.98
CA ASN A 21 -10.96 1.46 9.24
C ASN A 21 -11.18 -0.06 9.08
N SER A 22 -11.24 -0.61 7.87
CA SER A 22 -11.32 -2.08 7.65
C SER A 22 -9.94 -2.77 7.59
N ASP A 23 -8.85 -2.01 7.68
CA ASP A 23 -7.53 -2.44 7.21
C ASP A 23 -6.53 -2.79 8.32
N HIS A 24 -6.87 -2.72 9.60
CA HIS A 24 -5.87 -2.96 10.66
C HIS A 24 -5.27 -4.37 10.60
N VAL A 25 -6.10 -5.38 10.28
CA VAL A 25 -5.65 -6.77 10.14
C VAL A 25 -4.81 -6.96 8.87
N SER A 26 -5.22 -6.38 7.73
CA SER A 26 -4.47 -6.46 6.47
C SER A 26 -3.14 -5.70 6.56
N GLN A 27 -3.14 -4.51 7.16
CA GLN A 27 -1.95 -3.71 7.44
C GLN A 27 -0.99 -4.40 8.42
N LEU A 28 -1.52 -5.19 9.37
CA LEU A 28 -0.73 -6.02 10.29
C LEU A 28 -0.05 -7.18 9.56
N ARG A 29 -0.76 -7.90 8.68
CA ARG A 29 -0.19 -9.00 7.89
C ARG A 29 0.90 -8.51 6.93
N LEU A 30 0.67 -7.39 6.24
CA LEU A 30 1.68 -6.76 5.38
C LEU A 30 2.89 -6.27 6.19
N HIS A 31 2.68 -5.82 7.42
CA HIS A 31 3.78 -5.46 8.32
C HIS A 31 4.65 -6.68 8.67
N MET A 32 4.04 -7.82 8.99
CA MET A 32 4.79 -9.05 9.28
C MET A 32 5.61 -9.52 8.06
N ILE A 33 5.01 -9.53 6.86
CA ILE A 33 5.71 -9.91 5.62
C ILE A 33 6.88 -8.96 5.36
N ALA A 34 6.68 -7.65 5.55
CA ALA A 34 7.76 -6.66 5.41
C ALA A 34 8.91 -6.92 6.38
N VAL A 35 8.62 -7.23 7.65
CA VAL A 35 9.63 -7.57 8.65
C VAL A 35 10.40 -8.84 8.28
N LEU A 36 9.69 -9.90 7.86
CA LEU A 36 10.31 -11.15 7.42
C LEU A 36 11.19 -10.95 6.18
N ARG A 37 10.75 -10.12 5.23
CA ARG A 37 11.54 -9.79 4.03
C ARG A 37 12.78 -8.98 4.34
N MET A 38 12.72 -8.04 5.28
CA MET A 38 13.93 -7.34 5.73
C MET A 38 14.94 -8.28 6.39
N ARG A 39 14.50 -9.39 6.99
CA ARG A 39 15.37 -10.37 7.64
C ARG A 39 15.98 -11.38 6.66
N TRP A 40 15.19 -11.91 5.73
CA TRP A 40 15.57 -13.05 4.89
C TRP A 40 15.79 -12.71 3.41
N HIS A 41 15.20 -11.63 2.89
CA HIS A 41 15.26 -11.29 1.47
C HIS A 41 16.41 -10.30 1.20
N ALA A 42 17.51 -10.80 0.66
CA ALA A 42 18.70 -10.01 0.34
C ALA A 42 18.42 -8.78 -0.56
N PRO A 43 17.58 -8.85 -1.62
CA PRO A 43 17.27 -7.68 -2.46
C PRO A 43 16.54 -6.57 -1.70
N THR A 44 15.65 -6.94 -0.76
CA THR A 44 14.95 -5.98 0.09
C THR A 44 15.94 -5.27 1.01
N ARG A 45 16.96 -5.95 1.53
CA ARG A 45 18.00 -5.34 2.36
C ARG A 45 18.81 -4.30 1.59
N THR A 46 19.20 -4.60 0.35
CA THR A 46 19.90 -3.64 -0.52
C THR A 46 19.04 -2.42 -0.84
N CYS A 47 17.74 -2.62 -1.11
CA CYS A 47 16.80 -1.52 -1.33
C CYS A 47 16.66 -0.65 -0.07
N VAL A 48 16.52 -1.26 1.11
CA VAL A 48 16.45 -0.55 2.39
C VAL A 48 17.73 0.21 2.70
N ALA A 49 18.91 -0.37 2.42
CA ALA A 49 20.20 0.30 2.60
C ALA A 49 20.29 1.56 1.72
N ARG A 50 19.98 1.44 0.43
CA ARG A 50 19.89 2.59 -0.49
C ARG A 50 18.92 3.67 0.01
N ARG A 51 17.71 3.29 0.45
CA ARG A 51 16.74 4.27 0.95
C ARG A 51 17.18 4.94 2.26
N THR A 52 17.99 4.24 3.06
CA THR A 52 18.59 4.79 4.28
C THR A 52 19.68 5.82 3.95
N GLU A 53 20.49 5.55 2.92
CA GLU A 53 21.48 6.50 2.38
C GLU A 53 20.82 7.74 1.75
N GLU A 54 19.66 7.57 1.11
CA GLU A 54 18.83 8.67 0.57
C GLU A 54 18.17 9.54 1.67
N GLY A 55 18.39 9.23 2.95
CA GLY A 55 17.89 10.03 4.08
C GLY A 55 16.40 9.84 4.42
N LEU A 56 15.75 8.80 3.86
CA LEU A 56 14.34 8.53 4.15
C LEU A 56 14.16 8.03 5.58
N SER A 57 13.07 8.47 6.22
CA SER A 57 12.73 7.99 7.56
C SER A 57 12.36 6.50 7.52
N LYS A 58 12.62 5.78 8.62
CA LYS A 58 12.24 4.35 8.76
C LYS A 58 10.76 4.11 8.46
N ARG A 59 9.87 5.08 8.77
CA ARG A 59 8.44 5.00 8.47
C ARG A 59 8.15 5.06 6.97
N GLU A 60 8.86 5.90 6.23
CA GLU A 60 8.73 6.00 4.77
C GLU A 60 9.28 4.77 4.06
N ILE A 61 10.43 4.25 4.52
CA ILE A 61 11.00 3.00 4.03
C ILE A 61 10.01 1.84 4.22
N MET A 62 9.44 1.72 5.43
CA MET A 62 8.42 0.71 5.72
C MET A 62 7.17 0.86 4.84
N ARG A 63 6.71 2.11 4.62
CA ARG A 63 5.57 2.38 3.74
C ARG A 63 5.86 1.99 2.29
N CYS A 64 7.05 2.32 1.80
CA CYS A 64 7.50 1.96 0.46
C CYS A 64 7.57 0.44 0.29
N LEU A 65 8.12 -0.26 1.29
CA LEU A 65 8.24 -1.71 1.30
C LEU A 65 6.86 -2.41 1.30
N LYS A 66 5.93 -1.94 2.15
CA LYS A 66 4.56 -2.48 2.16
C LYS A 66 3.86 -2.31 0.81
N ARG A 67 4.02 -1.16 0.15
CA ARG A 67 3.47 -0.93 -1.21
C ARG A 67 4.11 -1.84 -2.24
N TYR A 68 5.42 -2.05 -2.17
CA TYR A 68 6.13 -2.93 -3.07
C TYR A 68 5.63 -4.38 -2.95
N ILE A 69 5.51 -4.89 -1.72
CA ILE A 69 4.96 -6.23 -1.43
C ILE A 69 3.55 -6.37 -1.99
N ALA A 70 2.67 -5.40 -1.71
CA ALA A 70 1.30 -5.45 -2.20
C ALA A 70 1.22 -5.51 -3.73
N ARG A 71 2.06 -4.75 -4.44
CA ARG A 71 2.13 -4.78 -5.90
C ARG A 71 2.60 -6.12 -6.43
N GLU A 72 3.68 -6.65 -5.86
CA GLU A 72 4.23 -7.93 -6.28
C GLU A 72 3.25 -9.09 -6.05
N THR A 73 2.61 -9.14 -4.88
CA THR A 73 1.59 -10.16 -4.59
C THR A 73 0.40 -10.04 -5.54
N PHE A 74 -0.05 -8.82 -5.86
CA PHE A 74 -1.10 -8.61 -6.84
C PHE A 74 -0.70 -9.10 -8.24
N HIS A 75 0.54 -8.83 -8.67
CA HIS A 75 1.05 -9.31 -9.95
C HIS A 75 1.14 -10.84 -10.00
N ALA A 76 1.66 -11.47 -8.96
CA ALA A 76 1.75 -12.93 -8.86
C ALA A 76 0.36 -13.59 -8.93
N ILE A 77 -0.59 -13.10 -8.13
CA ILE A 77 -1.98 -13.60 -8.16
C ILE A 77 -2.59 -13.41 -9.56
N ARG A 78 -2.34 -12.27 -10.19
CA ARG A 78 -2.90 -12.00 -11.53
C ARG A 78 -2.29 -12.89 -12.61
N GLU A 79 -0.99 -13.18 -12.50
CA GLU A 79 -0.31 -14.14 -13.37
C GLU A 79 -0.89 -15.55 -13.19
N ASP A 80 -0.99 -16.03 -11.95
CA ASP A 80 -1.61 -17.33 -11.63
C ASP A 80 -3.06 -17.44 -12.12
N LEU A 81 -3.84 -16.35 -12.01
CA LEU A 81 -5.20 -16.33 -12.54
C LEU A 81 -5.23 -16.36 -14.07
N SER A 82 -4.28 -15.71 -14.74
CA SER A 82 -4.19 -15.72 -16.20
C SER A 82 -3.75 -17.08 -16.77
N THR A 83 -2.98 -17.86 -16.02
CA THR A 83 -2.56 -19.21 -16.38
C THR A 83 -3.61 -20.27 -16.05
N THR A 84 -4.57 -19.93 -15.17
CA THR A 84 -5.68 -20.81 -14.79
C THR A 84 -6.84 -20.79 -15.79
N THR A 85 -6.89 -19.82 -16.70
CA THR A 85 -7.88 -19.81 -17.79
C THR A 85 -7.42 -20.76 -18.91
N PRO A 86 -8.11 -21.90 -19.15
CA PRO A 86 -7.78 -22.84 -20.23
C PRO A 86 -8.15 -22.30 -21.62
#